data_AF-A0A382QC25-F1
#
_entry.id   AF-A0A382QC25-F1
#
_cell.length_a   1.000
_cell.length_b   1.000
_cell.length_c   1.000
_cell.angle_alpha   90.00
_cell.angle_beta   90.00
_cell.angle_gamma   90.00
#
_symmetry.space_group_name_H-M   'P 1'
#
loop_
_entity.id
_entity.type
_entity.pdbx_description
1 polymer ?
#
loop_
_entity_poly.entity_id
_entity_poly.type
_entity_poly.pdbx_seq_one_letter_code
_entity_poly.pdbx_strand_id
1 'polypeptide(L)'
;MIIKTSKPKAIWRAKTILGEGTLWVPSHNSIYFVDIKKKRILILNIKKNKKKIIKIDKEIGFLSHIKNYTFLLGLKSELRIINIRNRKILKSIKIEDDKPLNRINDGKTDLKGRLWFGTMDNPERKIKNGSLYCLDKKLTLHKVDK
;
A
#
# COMPACT_ATOMS: atom_id res chain seq x y z
N MET A 1 1.69 3.31 -34.70
CA MET A 1 1.56 2.41 -33.54
C MET A 1 0.08 2.14 -33.33
N ILE A 2 -0.38 0.88 -33.48
CA ILE A 2 -1.79 0.53 -33.30
C ILE A 2 -1.99 0.06 -31.86
N ILE A 3 -2.94 0.66 -31.13
CA ILE A 3 -3.30 0.22 -29.78
C ILE A 3 -4.03 -1.12 -29.89
N LYS A 4 -3.45 -2.19 -29.34
CA LYS A 4 -4.13 -3.48 -29.19
C LYS A 4 -5.06 -3.41 -27.98
N THR A 5 -6.35 -3.67 -28.19
CA THR A 5 -7.36 -3.73 -27.12
C THR A 5 -7.73 -5.19 -26.81
N SER A 6 -8.27 -5.43 -25.62
CA SER A 6 -8.82 -6.72 -25.22
C SER A 6 -10.06 -6.51 -24.35
N LYS A 7 -10.96 -7.50 -24.29
CA LYS A 7 -12.13 -7.44 -23.42
C LYS A 7 -11.70 -7.64 -21.95
N PRO A 8 -12.02 -6.72 -21.02
CA PRO A 8 -11.71 -6.90 -19.62
C PRO A 8 -12.46 -8.12 -19.05
N LYS A 9 -11.79 -8.90 -18.21
CA LYS A 9 -12.39 -10.07 -17.52
C LYS A 9 -12.17 -9.95 -16.02
N ALA A 10 -13.22 -10.19 -15.25
CA ALA A 10 -13.13 -10.22 -13.80
C ALA A 10 -12.42 -11.51 -13.33
N ILE A 11 -11.16 -11.40 -12.90
CA ILE A 11 -10.36 -12.54 -12.41
C ILE A 11 -10.62 -12.87 -10.94
N TRP A 12 -11.14 -11.90 -10.18
CA TRP A 12 -11.51 -12.08 -8.77
C TRP A 12 -12.64 -11.11 -8.36
N ARG A 13 -13.78 -11.67 -7.97
CA ARG A 13 -14.87 -10.93 -7.30
C ARG A 13 -14.55 -10.78 -5.80
N ALA A 14 -13.59 -9.93 -5.46
CA ALA A 14 -13.07 -9.79 -4.10
C ALA A 14 -14.03 -9.12 -3.09
N LYS A 15 -15.08 -8.43 -3.58
CA LYS A 15 -16.05 -7.67 -2.77
C LYS A 15 -15.36 -6.71 -1.78
N THR A 16 -14.33 -6.01 -2.27
CA THR A 16 -13.64 -4.96 -1.51
C THR A 16 -14.58 -3.79 -1.25
N ILE A 17 -14.41 -3.10 -0.12
CA ILE A 17 -15.09 -1.80 0.08
C ILE A 17 -14.35 -0.71 -0.68
N LEU A 18 -13.03 -0.67 -0.52
CA LEU A 18 -12.17 0.26 -1.26
C LEU A 18 -10.88 -0.46 -1.67
N GLY A 19 -10.91 -1.03 -2.88
CA GLY A 19 -9.82 -1.81 -3.45
C GLY A 19 -8.78 -0.92 -4.12
N GLU A 20 -7.53 -0.94 -3.66
CA GLU A 20 -6.49 0.02 -4.08
C GLU A 20 -5.08 -0.58 -4.08
N GLY A 21 -4.07 0.20 -4.45
CA GLY A 21 -2.66 -0.08 -4.15
C GLY A 21 -2.11 -1.34 -4.81
N THR A 22 -2.39 -1.53 -6.10
CA THR A 22 -2.01 -2.74 -6.84
C THR A 22 -0.49 -2.82 -7.07
N LEU A 23 0.08 -3.98 -6.75
CA LEU A 23 1.50 -4.29 -6.85
C LEU A 23 1.71 -5.68 -7.46
N TRP A 24 2.52 -5.78 -8.52
CA TRP A 24 3.00 -7.06 -9.03
C TRP A 24 4.31 -7.45 -8.34
N VAL A 25 4.38 -8.69 -7.83
CA VAL A 25 5.61 -9.25 -7.25
C VAL A 25 6.04 -10.46 -8.09
N PRO A 26 7.01 -10.29 -9.01
CA PRO A 26 7.43 -11.34 -9.95
C PRO A 26 7.90 -12.62 -9.26
N SER A 27 8.72 -12.51 -8.22
CA SER A 27 9.25 -13.65 -7.47
C SER A 27 8.15 -14.49 -6.82
N HIS A 28 6.97 -13.91 -6.57
CA HIS A 28 5.82 -14.61 -6.02
C HIS A 28 4.82 -15.04 -7.09
N ASN A 29 4.99 -14.66 -8.36
CA ASN A 29 3.96 -14.76 -9.40
C ASN A 29 2.59 -14.26 -8.91
N SER A 30 2.58 -13.15 -8.15
CA SER A 30 1.39 -12.71 -7.43
C SER A 30 1.13 -11.23 -7.58
N ILE A 31 -0.14 -10.89 -7.82
CA ILE A 31 -0.68 -9.55 -7.68
C ILE A 31 -1.09 -9.36 -6.22
N TYR A 32 -0.64 -8.27 -5.63
CA TYR A 32 -1.06 -7.78 -4.33
C TYR A 32 -1.90 -6.53 -4.53
N PHE A 33 -2.90 -6.34 -3.69
CA PHE A 33 -3.67 -5.10 -3.58
C PHE A 33 -4.30 -5.05 -2.21
N VAL A 34 -4.92 -3.93 -1.85
CA VAL A 34 -5.47 -3.73 -0.52
C VAL A 34 -6.98 -3.51 -0.53
N ASP A 35 -7.62 -3.77 0.59
CA ASP A 35 -8.92 -3.19 0.91
C ASP A 35 -8.71 -2.24 2.10
N ILE A 36 -8.73 -0.95 1.82
CA ILE A 36 -8.39 0.10 2.80
C ILE A 36 -9.31 -0.01 4.01
N LYS A 37 -10.63 0.00 3.76
CA LYS A 37 -11.65 0.07 4.81
C LYS A 37 -11.84 -1.26 5.53
N LYS A 38 -11.64 -2.40 4.87
CA LYS A 38 -11.67 -3.72 5.54
C LYS A 38 -10.34 -4.15 6.14
N LYS A 39 -9.28 -3.34 6.06
CA LYS A 39 -7.96 -3.61 6.64
C LYS A 39 -7.36 -4.94 6.15
N ARG A 40 -7.31 -5.12 4.84
CA ARG A 40 -6.87 -6.40 4.22
C ARG A 40 -5.80 -6.18 3.15
N ILE A 41 -4.88 -7.12 3.09
CA ILE A 41 -4.03 -7.37 1.93
C ILE A 41 -4.64 -8.56 1.17
N LEU A 42 -4.87 -8.38 -0.11
CA LEU A 42 -5.39 -9.38 -1.03
C LEU A 42 -4.28 -9.83 -1.97
N ILE A 43 -4.14 -11.14 -2.16
CA ILE A 43 -3.05 -11.75 -2.92
C ILE A 43 -3.65 -12.71 -3.93
N LEU A 44 -3.37 -12.49 -5.21
CA LEU A 44 -3.73 -13.38 -6.31
C LEU A 44 -2.45 -13.93 -6.94
N ASN A 45 -2.15 -15.21 -6.70
CA ASN A 45 -1.11 -15.92 -7.42
C ASN A 45 -1.65 -16.33 -8.79
N ILE A 46 -1.14 -15.74 -9.87
CA ILE A 46 -1.67 -15.95 -11.22
C ILE A 46 -1.28 -17.31 -11.81
N LYS A 47 -0.12 -17.87 -11.40
CA LYS A 47 0.36 -19.17 -11.90
C LYS A 47 -0.45 -20.34 -11.33
N LYS A 48 -0.83 -20.26 -10.06
CA LYS A 48 -1.58 -21.31 -9.33
C LYS A 48 -3.06 -21.00 -9.20
N ASN A 49 -3.52 -19.84 -9.70
CA ASN A 49 -4.85 -19.30 -9.49
C ASN A 49 -5.31 -19.31 -8.01
N LYS A 50 -4.36 -19.06 -7.08
CA LYS A 50 -4.63 -19.09 -5.63
C LYS A 50 -4.88 -17.68 -5.11
N LYS A 51 -5.97 -17.53 -4.35
CA LYS A 51 -6.38 -16.29 -3.71
C LYS A 51 -6.13 -16.40 -2.21
N LYS A 52 -5.55 -15.36 -1.61
CA LYS A 52 -5.33 -15.28 -0.16
C LYS A 52 -5.69 -13.88 0.32
N ILE A 53 -6.25 -13.81 1.52
CA ILE A 53 -6.54 -12.57 2.22
C ILE A 53 -5.77 -12.60 3.54
N ILE A 54 -5.06 -11.52 3.85
CA ILE A 54 -4.39 -11.29 5.13
C ILE A 54 -5.07 -10.10 5.80
N LYS A 55 -5.57 -10.30 7.02
CA LYS A 55 -6.08 -9.20 7.86
C LYS A 55 -4.92 -8.48 8.53
N ILE A 56 -5.05 -7.17 8.63
CA ILE A 56 -4.15 -6.30 9.40
C ILE A 56 -4.99 -5.47 10.40
N ASP A 57 -4.31 -4.78 11.31
CA ASP A 57 -4.87 -4.05 12.44
C ASP A 57 -5.31 -2.61 12.10
N LYS A 58 -4.76 -2.02 11.02
CA LYS A 58 -5.00 -0.64 10.61
C LYS A 58 -5.54 -0.55 9.18
N GLU A 59 -6.15 0.58 8.82
CA GLU A 59 -6.40 0.87 7.40
C GLU A 59 -5.06 0.96 6.68
N ILE A 60 -5.01 0.44 5.45
CA ILE A 60 -3.79 0.34 4.62
C ILE A 60 -4.09 0.93 3.26
N GLY A 61 -3.34 1.94 2.85
CA GLY A 61 -3.51 2.59 1.55
C GLY A 61 -2.74 1.89 0.44
N PHE A 62 -1.53 1.42 0.72
CA PHE A 62 -0.69 0.70 -0.23
C PHE A 62 0.26 -0.29 0.46
N LEU A 63 0.93 -1.10 -0.35
CA LEU A 63 2.10 -1.88 0.05
C LEU A 63 3.20 -1.81 -1.02
N SER A 64 4.45 -1.87 -0.60
CA SER A 64 5.62 -1.97 -1.47
C SER A 64 6.47 -3.19 -1.08
N HIS A 65 6.93 -3.93 -2.08
CA HIS A 65 7.75 -5.12 -1.88
C HIS A 65 9.22 -4.73 -1.70
N ILE A 66 9.85 -5.22 -0.62
CA ILE A 66 11.27 -4.99 -0.37
C ILE A 66 12.09 -6.19 -0.85
N LYS A 67 11.85 -7.36 -0.26
CA LYS A 67 12.50 -8.63 -0.60
C LYS A 67 11.76 -9.78 0.06
N ASN A 68 11.78 -10.97 -0.54
CA ASN A 68 11.12 -12.16 0.00
C ASN A 68 9.67 -11.83 0.41
N TYR A 69 9.25 -12.15 1.63
CA TYR A 69 7.94 -11.77 2.18
C TYR A 69 7.97 -10.48 3.03
N THR A 70 9.02 -9.67 2.90
CA THR A 70 9.13 -8.37 3.58
C THR A 70 8.56 -7.27 2.71
N PHE A 71 7.62 -6.51 3.29
CA PHE A 71 6.92 -5.41 2.66
C PHE A 71 6.98 -4.17 3.54
N LEU A 72 6.90 -3.00 2.92
CA LEU A 72 6.58 -1.74 3.56
C LEU A 72 5.10 -1.45 3.34
N LEU A 73 4.35 -1.23 4.42
CA LEU A 73 2.92 -0.93 4.39
C LEU A 73 2.70 0.55 4.70
N GLY A 74 1.88 1.23 3.90
CA GLY A 74 1.34 2.55 4.22
C GLY A 74 0.08 2.41 5.05
N LEU A 75 0.22 2.43 6.38
CA LEU A 75 -0.88 2.26 7.32
C LEU A 75 -1.38 3.61 7.84
N LYS A 76 -2.59 3.65 8.39
CA LYS A 76 -3.06 4.82 9.15
C LYS A 76 -2.03 5.19 10.23
N SER A 77 -1.50 6.42 10.14
CA SER A 77 -0.53 7.03 11.06
C SER A 77 0.86 6.39 11.11
N GLU A 78 1.21 5.42 10.25
CA GLU A 78 2.58 4.89 10.20
C GLU A 78 2.94 4.23 8.87
N LEU A 79 4.24 4.26 8.53
CA LEU A 79 4.83 3.27 7.63
C LEU A 79 5.34 2.08 8.46
N ARG A 80 4.99 0.87 8.06
CA ARG A 80 5.42 -0.36 8.77
C ARG A 80 6.18 -1.30 7.84
N ILE A 81 7.41 -1.63 8.19
CA ILE A 81 8.18 -2.69 7.53
C ILE A 81 7.91 -4.00 8.26
N ILE A 82 7.36 -5.00 7.56
CA ILE A 82 6.90 -6.26 8.13
C ILE A 82 7.18 -7.42 7.19
N ASN A 83 7.53 -8.58 7.76
CA ASN A 83 7.42 -9.84 7.03
C ASN A 83 5.98 -10.38 7.15
N ILE A 84 5.23 -10.38 6.04
CA ILE A 84 3.80 -10.71 6.05
C ILE A 84 3.51 -12.21 6.24
N ARG A 85 4.52 -13.08 6.13
CA ARG A 85 4.36 -14.53 6.30
C ARG A 85 4.40 -14.93 7.78
N ASN A 86 5.40 -14.44 8.51
CA ASN A 86 5.58 -14.72 9.95
C ASN A 86 5.09 -13.58 10.85
N ARG A 87 4.60 -12.47 10.27
CA ARG A 87 4.08 -11.28 10.96
C ARG A 87 5.13 -10.50 11.78
N LYS A 88 6.43 -10.77 11.60
CA LYS A 88 7.50 -10.04 12.30
C LYS A 88 7.57 -8.60 11.79
N ILE A 89 7.29 -7.64 12.67
CA ILE A 89 7.51 -6.21 12.43
C ILE A 89 8.99 -5.92 12.59
N LEU A 90 9.58 -5.26 11.58
CA LEU A 90 11.00 -4.91 11.55
C LEU A 90 11.23 -3.44 11.90
N LYS A 91 10.30 -2.56 11.51
CA LYS A 91 10.36 -1.13 11.82
C LYS A 91 8.98 -0.50 11.67
N SER A 92 8.70 0.51 12.49
CA SER A 92 7.57 1.42 12.34
C SER A 92 8.08 2.86 12.31
N ILE A 93 7.53 3.68 11.42
CA ILE A 93 7.84 5.11 11.28
C ILE A 93 6.52 5.84 11.39
N LYS A 94 6.34 6.62 12.46
CA LYS A 94 5.11 7.35 12.70
C LYS A 94 4.93 8.49 11.69
N ILE A 95 3.69 8.74 11.28
CA ILE A 95 3.31 9.75 10.28
C ILE A 95 2.15 10.57 10.84
N GLU A 96 2.33 11.88 10.91
CA GLU A 96 1.30 12.85 11.33
C GLU A 96 0.63 12.48 12.66
N ASP A 97 1.44 12.28 13.70
CA ASP A 97 0.96 11.97 15.06
C ASP A 97 0.00 13.04 15.61
N ASP A 98 0.12 14.27 15.12
CA ASP A 98 -0.72 15.43 15.41
C ASP A 98 -2.05 15.45 14.64
N LYS A 99 -2.26 14.54 13.67
CA LYS A 99 -3.47 14.48 12.82
C LYS A 99 -4.13 13.09 12.90
N PRO A 100 -4.80 12.73 14.01
CA PRO A 100 -5.36 11.39 14.22
C PRO A 100 -6.48 10.99 13.23
N LEU A 101 -7.06 11.97 12.53
CA LEU A 101 -8.07 11.76 11.51
C LEU A 101 -7.48 11.63 10.09
N ASN A 102 -6.18 11.85 9.91
CA ASN A 102 -5.53 11.58 8.63
C ASN A 102 -5.24 10.09 8.46
N ARG A 103 -5.14 9.67 7.19
CA ARG A 103 -4.58 8.39 6.79
C ARG A 103 -3.60 8.58 5.64
N ILE A 104 -2.70 7.61 5.50
CA ILE A 104 -1.95 7.42 4.27
C ILE A 104 -2.90 6.92 3.17
N ASN A 105 -2.81 7.48 1.97
CA ASN A 105 -3.57 7.05 0.80
C ASN A 105 -2.67 6.25 -0.16
N ASP A 106 -2.41 6.74 -1.37
CA ASP A 106 -1.55 6.03 -2.32
C ASP A 106 -0.06 6.28 -2.04
N GLY A 107 0.76 5.33 -2.51
CA GLY A 107 2.20 5.42 -2.45
C GLY A 107 2.91 4.48 -3.42
N LYS A 108 4.06 4.95 -3.92
CA LYS A 108 4.84 4.27 -4.94
C LYS A 108 6.33 4.50 -4.74
N THR A 109 7.14 3.50 -5.04
CA THR A 109 8.59 3.66 -5.13
C THR A 109 8.99 4.27 -6.46
N ASP A 110 9.86 5.26 -6.46
CA ASP A 110 10.49 5.77 -7.68
C ASP A 110 11.64 4.87 -8.17
N LEU A 111 12.20 5.19 -9.34
CA LEU A 111 13.33 4.45 -9.93
C LEU A 111 14.62 4.52 -9.09
N LYS A 112 14.71 5.52 -8.20
CA LYS A 112 15.82 5.61 -7.24
C LYS A 112 15.53 4.83 -5.97
N GLY A 113 14.42 4.10 -5.87
CA GLY A 113 14.07 3.30 -4.68
C GLY A 113 13.63 4.14 -3.48
N ARG A 114 13.29 5.41 -3.67
CA ARG A 114 12.63 6.22 -2.63
C ARG A 114 11.13 5.97 -2.68
N LEU A 115 10.48 5.92 -1.52
CA LEU A 115 9.03 5.75 -1.44
C LEU A 115 8.35 7.12 -1.36
N TRP A 116 7.44 7.39 -2.28
CA TRP A 116 6.58 8.56 -2.27
C TRP A 116 5.19 8.17 -1.83
N PHE A 117 4.55 9.00 -1.01
CA PHE A 117 3.17 8.76 -0.57
C PHE A 117 2.48 10.03 -0.09
N GLY A 118 1.15 10.05 -0.19
CA GLY A 118 0.32 11.16 0.27
C GLY A 118 -0.51 10.79 1.50
N THR A 119 -0.83 11.78 2.32
CA THR A 119 -1.85 11.68 3.38
C THR A 119 -3.10 12.48 3.02
N MET A 120 -4.22 12.15 3.65
CA MET A 120 -5.50 12.84 3.47
C MET A 120 -6.40 12.68 4.70
N ASP A 121 -7.42 13.54 4.82
CA ASP A 121 -8.50 13.39 5.79
C ASP A 121 -9.27 12.09 5.56
N ASN A 122 -9.23 11.16 6.52
CA ASN A 122 -9.83 9.84 6.36
C ASN A 122 -11.36 9.85 6.24
N PRO A 123 -12.10 10.72 6.96
CA PRO A 123 -13.55 10.85 6.79
C PRO A 123 -13.95 11.71 5.58
N GLU A 124 -12.99 12.22 4.81
CA GLU A 124 -13.22 12.95 3.55
C GLU A 124 -14.11 14.20 3.70
N ARG A 125 -13.94 14.94 4.81
CA ARG A 125 -14.75 16.13 5.19
C ARG A 125 -14.38 17.40 4.40
N LYS A 126 -13.65 17.26 3.29
CA LYS A 126 -13.10 18.36 2.47
C LYS A 126 -12.11 19.27 3.22
N ILE A 127 -11.41 18.73 4.22
CA ILE A 127 -10.34 19.44 4.94
C ILE A 127 -9.02 19.30 4.18
N LYS A 128 -8.34 20.41 3.90
CA LYS A 128 -7.06 20.46 3.18
C LYS A 128 -5.88 20.30 4.14
N ASN A 129 -5.75 19.13 4.78
CA ASN A 129 -4.70 18.87 5.77
C ASN A 129 -3.80 17.67 5.42
N GLY A 130 -3.88 17.17 4.18
CA GLY A 130 -2.98 16.16 3.64
C GLY A 130 -1.58 16.73 3.36
N SER A 131 -0.62 15.84 3.15
CA SER A 131 0.74 16.22 2.76
C SER A 131 1.40 15.16 1.89
N LEU A 132 2.34 15.57 1.04
CA LEU A 132 3.19 14.69 0.24
C LEU A 132 4.52 14.42 0.94
N TYR A 133 4.88 13.14 1.02
CA TYR A 133 6.09 12.68 1.69
C TYR A 133 6.98 11.85 0.75
N CYS A 134 8.29 11.89 1.01
CA CYS A 134 9.30 11.02 0.43
C CYS A 134 10.11 10.35 1.54
N LEU A 135 10.13 9.02 1.58
CA LEU A 135 11.02 8.24 2.43
C LEU A 135 12.24 7.82 1.60
N ASP A 136 13.42 8.26 2.00
CA ASP A 136 14.65 7.97 1.28
C ASP A 136 15.23 6.57 1.60
N LYS A 137 16.36 6.22 0.95
CA LYS A 137 17.04 4.93 1.13
C LYS A 137 17.60 4.71 2.55
N LYS A 138 17.80 5.79 3.31
CA LYS A 138 18.26 5.74 4.71
C LYS A 138 17.08 5.67 5.68
N LEU A 139 15.85 5.57 5.17
CA LEU A 139 14.60 5.63 5.92
C LEU A 139 14.41 6.96 6.65
N THR A 140 14.98 8.04 6.11
CA THR A 140 14.68 9.40 6.54
C THR A 140 13.44 9.89 5.82
N LEU A 141 12.50 10.42 6.58
CA LEU A 141 11.24 10.94 6.08
C LEU A 141 11.38 12.43 5.75
N HIS A 142 10.99 12.79 4.54
CA HIS A 142 10.98 14.17 4.05
C HIS A 142 9.54 14.56 3.73
N LYS A 143 9.07 15.69 4.28
CA LYS A 143 7.82 16.33 3.84
C LYS A 143 8.16 17.28 2.69
N VAL A 144 7.49 17.12 1.56
CA VAL A 144 7.89 17.74 0.27
C VAL A 144 7.16 19.05 0.01
N ASP A 145 5.91 19.15 0.45
CA ASP A 145 5.01 20.28 0.21
C ASP A 145 4.99 21.27 1.38
N LYS A 146 6.19 21.64 1.85
CA LYS A 146 6.36 22.78 2.76
C LYS A 146 6.44 24.09 2.00
#